data_AF-A0AAD9N7H1-F1
#
_entry.id   AF-A0AAD9N7H1-F1
#
_cell.length_a   1.000
_cell.length_b   1.000
_cell.length_c   1.000
_cell.angle_alpha   90.00
_cell.angle_beta   90.00
_cell.angle_gamma   90.00
#
_symmetry.space_group_name_H-M   'P 1'
#
loop_
_entity.id
_entity.type
_entity.pdbx_description
1 polymer ?
#
loop_
_entity_poly.entity_id
_entity_poly.type
_entity_poly.pdbx_seq_one_letter_code
_entity_poly.pdbx_strand_id
1 'polypeptide(L)' 'METFSDSKIFVARWDEHFQKLLNVPGDIDHEALDSVPQRITKTCLDDIPTIDKMARAFLLKYGSTEEIICSADCIN' A
#
# COMPACT_ATOMS: atom_id res chain seq x y z
N MET A 1 -7.32 17.88 -17.68
CA MET A 1 -7.98 16.71 -18.29
C MET A 1 -6.86 15.76 -18.67
N GLU A 2 -6.40 14.96 -17.70
CA GLU A 2 -5.34 13.97 -17.96
C GLU A 2 -5.92 12.90 -18.88
N THR A 3 -5.19 12.59 -19.95
CA THR A 3 -5.69 11.71 -20.99
C THR A 3 -5.33 10.27 -20.65
N PHE A 4 -6.13 9.30 -21.12
CA PHE A 4 -5.87 7.85 -20.94
C PHE A 4 -4.44 7.40 -21.35
N SER A 5 -3.70 8.23 -22.09
CA SER A 5 -2.29 8.03 -22.45
C SER A 5 -1.35 8.17 -21.26
N ASP A 6 -1.60 9.12 -20.36
CA ASP A 6 -0.73 9.43 -19.22
C ASP A 6 -0.73 8.27 -18.20
N SER A 7 -1.90 7.64 -18.02
CA SER A 7 -2.06 6.45 -17.17
C SER A 7 -1.25 5.25 -17.68
N LYS A 8 -1.21 5.01 -19.00
CA LYS A 8 -0.44 3.89 -19.57
C LYS A 8 1.06 4.08 -19.40
N ILE A 9 1.55 5.30 -19.58
CA ILE A 9 2.96 5.64 -19.37
C ILE A 9 3.33 5.50 -17.89
N PHE A 10 2.46 5.93 -16.99
CA PHE A 10 2.66 5.79 -15.55
C PHE A 10 2.76 4.32 -15.12
N VAL A 11 1.84 3.47 -15.58
CA VAL A 11 1.85 2.02 -15.28
C VAL A 11 3.11 1.36 -15.83
N ALA A 12 3.52 1.69 -17.06
CA ALA A 12 4.75 1.14 -17.64
C ALA A 12 6.01 1.55 -16.87
N ARG A 13 6.08 2.81 -16.41
CA ARG A 13 7.20 3.30 -15.58
C ARG A 13 7.23 2.62 -14.21
N TRP A 14 6.07 2.37 -13.62
CA TRP A 14 5.96 1.63 -12.37
C TRP A 14 6.40 0.18 -12.54
N ASP A 15 5.90 -0.52 -13.55
CA ASP A 15 6.27 -1.90 -13.82
C ASP A 15 7.78 -2.04 -14.04
N GLU A 16 8.38 -1.19 -14.87
CA GLU A 16 9.84 -1.18 -15.11
C GLU A 16 10.64 -0.92 -13.81
N HIS A 17 10.18 0.03 -12.99
CA HIS A 17 10.84 0.36 -11.73
C HIS A 17 10.79 -0.80 -10.73
N PHE A 18 9.62 -1.42 -10.55
CA PHE A 18 9.45 -2.52 -9.61
C PHE A 18 10.09 -3.81 -10.09
N GLN A 19 10.10 -4.09 -11.41
CA GLN A 19 10.83 -5.24 -11.93
C GLN A 19 12.33 -5.15 -11.63
N LYS A 20 12.93 -3.95 -11.72
CA LYS A 20 14.35 -3.74 -11.38
C LYS A 20 14.64 -3.78 -9.89
N LEU A 21 13.65 -3.55 -9.03
CA LEU A 21 13.82 -3.56 -7.57
C LEU A 21 13.50 -4.92 -6.94
N LEU A 22 12.42 -5.56 -7.38
CA LEU A 22 11.87 -6.75 -6.75
C LEU A 22 12.39 -8.05 -7.35
N ASN A 23 12.85 -8.04 -8.61
CA ASN A 23 13.35 -9.25 -9.29
C ASN A 23 14.89 -9.37 -9.24
N VAL A 24 15.54 -8.69 -8.30
CA VAL A 24 16.97 -8.88 -8.03
C VAL A 24 17.10 -9.99 -6.99
N PRO A 25 18.01 -10.97 -7.17
CA PRO A 25 18.32 -11.90 -6.10
C PRO A 25 18.74 -11.10 -4.87
N GLY A 26 17.93 -11.19 -3.81
CA GLY A 26 18.19 -10.47 -2.58
C GLY A 26 19.50 -10.97 -1.99
N ASP A 27 20.48 -10.07 -1.83
CA ASP A 27 21.67 -10.34 -1.03
C ASP A 27 21.30 -10.14 0.43
N ILE A 28 20.58 -11.12 0.97
CA ILE A 28 20.18 -11.11 2.36
C ILE A 28 21.28 -11.83 3.14
N ASP A 29 22.05 -11.05 3.89
CA ASP A 29 23.00 -11.60 4.85
C ASP A 29 22.23 -12.37 5.94
N HIS A 30 22.38 -13.69 5.92
CA HIS A 30 21.75 -14.60 6.87
C HIS A 30 22.25 -14.40 8.30
N GLU A 31 23.50 -13.97 8.47
CA GLU A 31 24.08 -13.70 9.79
C GLU A 31 23.45 -12.42 10.37
N ALA A 32 23.23 -11.41 9.53
CA ALA A 32 22.47 -10.22 9.90
C ALA A 32 21.00 -10.54 10.24
N LEU A 33 20.33 -11.42 9.48
CA LEU A 33 18.96 -11.87 9.77
C LEU A 33 18.84 -12.52 11.15
N ASP A 34 19.75 -13.42 11.49
CA ASP A 34 19.74 -14.13 12.77
C ASP A 34 19.98 -13.19 13.97
N SER A 35 20.64 -12.05 13.73
CA SER A 35 20.84 -11.00 14.73
C SER A 35 19.61 -10.11 14.97
N VAL A 36 18.60 -10.15 14.09
CA VAL A 36 17.40 -9.34 14.24
C VAL A 36 16.52 -9.89 15.37
N PRO A 37 16.18 -9.08 16.39
CA PRO A 37 15.26 -9.50 17.43
C PRO A 37 13.91 -9.87 16.83
N GLN A 38 13.54 -11.15 16.94
CA GLN A 38 12.26 -11.66 16.47
C GLN A 38 11.12 -10.97 17.23
N ARG A 39 10.32 -10.17 16.52
CA ARG A 39 9.11 -9.55 17.07
C ARG A 39 7.95 -10.54 16.98
N ILE A 40 7.01 -10.43 17.91
CA ILE A 40 5.77 -11.20 17.85
C ILE A 40 5.08 -10.92 16.50
N THR A 41 4.73 -11.99 15.79
CA THR A 41 3.98 -11.91 14.53
C THR A 41 2.69 -11.13 14.75
N LYS A 42 2.52 -10.02 14.03
CA LYS A 42 1.29 -9.22 14.05
C LYS A 42 0.34 -9.72 12.98
N THR A 43 -0.40 -10.78 13.31
CA THR A 43 -1.40 -11.39 12.40
C THR A 43 -2.50 -10.41 11.97
N CYS A 44 -2.72 -9.33 12.73
CA CYS A 44 -3.70 -8.30 12.38
C CYS A 44 -3.36 -7.51 11.10
N LEU A 45 -2.15 -7.66 10.55
CA LEU A 45 -1.74 -7.08 9.28
C LEU A 45 -2.01 -7.99 8.08
N ASP A 46 -2.29 -9.28 8.32
CA ASP A 46 -2.62 -10.24 7.26
C ASP A 46 -4.09 -10.10 6.82
N ASP A 47 -4.93 -9.50 7.68
CA ASP A 47 -6.34 -9.27 7.40
C ASP A 47 -6.54 -8.04 6.52
N ILE A 48 -7.42 -8.17 5.51
CA ILE A 48 -7.89 -7.02 4.74
C ILE A 48 -8.61 -6.06 5.71
N PRO A 49 -8.19 -4.79 5.79
CA PRO A 49 -8.81 -3.84 6.71
C PRO A 49 -10.26 -3.56 6.30
N THR A 50 -11.16 -3.56 7.28
CA THR A 50 -12.54 -3.12 7.11
C THR A 50 -12.61 -1.63 6.80
N ILE A 51 -13.67 -1.17 6.12
CA ILE A 51 -13.91 0.25 5.83
C ILE A 51 -13.86 1.12 7.09
N ASP A 52 -14.44 0.67 8.20
CA ASP A 52 -14.40 1.41 9.48
C ASP A 52 -12.96 1.60 10.00
N LYS A 53 -12.15 0.53 10.00
CA LYS A 53 -10.71 0.62 10.34
C LYS A 53 -9.96 1.59 9.44
N MET A 54 -10.25 1.58 8.13
CA MET A 54 -9.64 2.52 7.18
C MET A 54 -10.06 3.96 7.48
N ALA A 55 -11.36 4.21 7.64
CA ALA A 55 -11.89 5.54 7.96
C ALA A 55 -11.31 6.10 9.26
N ARG A 56 -11.21 5.28 10.32
CA ARG A 56 -10.55 5.69 11.58
C ARG A 56 -9.08 6.01 11.38
N ALA A 57 -8.35 5.21 10.60
CA ALA A 57 -6.94 5.47 10.33
C ALA A 57 -6.74 6.78 9.56
N PHE A 58 -7.61 7.09 8.59
CA PHE A 58 -7.61 8.38 7.89
C PHE A 58 -7.89 9.54 8.85
N LEU A 59 -8.94 9.44 9.66
CA LEU A 59 -9.30 10.48 10.64
C LEU A 59 -8.20 10.72 11.68
N LEU A 60 -7.55 9.66 12.16
CA LEU A 60 -6.43 9.76 13.12
C LEU A 60 -5.18 10.39 12.49
N LYS A 61 -4.94 10.14 11.20
CA LYS A 61 -3.73 10.59 10.51
C LYS A 61 -3.83 12.02 9.98
N TYR A 62 -5.01 12.42 9.53
CA TYR A 62 -5.21 13.71 8.85
C TYR A 62 -6.11 14.68 9.62
N GLY A 63 -6.67 14.26 10.76
CA GLY A 63 -7.71 15.01 11.46
C GLY A 63 -9.04 14.91 10.71
N SER A 64 -10.15 15.18 11.41
CA SER A 64 -11.49 15.09 10.84
C SER A 64 -11.67 16.05 9.66
N THR A 65 -11.69 15.52 8.44
CA THR A 65 -12.23 16.21 7.28
C THR A 65 -13.60 15.59 6.97
N GLU A 66 -14.65 16.39 7.10
CA GLU A 66 -16.06 16.06 6.82
C GLU A 66 -16.34 15.69 5.33
N GLU A 67 -15.35 15.22 4.58
CA GLU A 67 -15.48 14.86 3.15
C GLU A 67 -14.87 13.49 2.84
N ILE A 68 -15.27 12.46 3.58
CA ILE A 68 -15.26 11.09 3.03
C ILE A 68 -16.70 10.65 2.92
N ILE A 69 -17.45 11.35 2.06
CA ILE A 69 -18.67 10.81 1.48
C ILE A 69 -18.18 9.66 0.59
N CYS A 70 -18.29 8.43 1.11
CA CYS A 70 -18.27 7.26 0.25
C CYS A 70 -19.28 7.52 -0.86
N SER A 71 -18.79 7.71 -2.08
CA SER A 71 -19.59 7.68 -3.29
C SER A 71 -20.20 6.29 -3.42
N ALA A 72 -21.29 6.07 -2.71
CA ALA A 72 -22.20 4.93 -2.87
C ALA A 72 -23.09 5.12 -4.11
N ASP A 73 -22.93 6.23 -4.85
CA ASP A 73 -23.70 6.57 -6.04
C ASP A 73 -22.98 6.25 -7.37
N CYS A 74 -21.96 5.38 -7.36
CA CYS A 74 -21.30 4.92 -8.60
C CYS A 74 -21.57 3.44 -8.95
N ILE A 75 -22.64 2.84 -8.40
CA ILE A 75 -23.20 1.58 -8.93
C ILE A 75 -24.72 1.78 -9.08
N ASN A 76 -25.09 2.48 -10.15
CA ASN A 76 -26.30 2.22 -10.92
C ASN A 76 -26.08 2.63 -12.37
#